data_AF-A0A6I4YV43-F1
#
_entry.id   AF-A0A6I4YV43-F1
#
_cell.length_a   1.000
_cell.length_b   1.000
_cell.length_c   1.000
_cell.angle_alpha   90.00
_cell.angle_beta   90.00
_cell.angle_gamma   90.00
#
_symmetry.space_group_name_H-M   'P 1'
#
loop_
_entity.id
_entity.type
_entity.pdbx_description
1 polymer ?
#
loop_
_entity_poly.entity_id
_entity_poly.type
_entity_poly.pdbx_seq_one_letter_code
_entity_poly.pdbx_strand_id
1 'polypeptide(L)'
;MSKEGQRDVSLFYATRIFRGTPRWKLALHDAQKGSDALADDFSCAAGFKINTASTQSVVALIHYVKHGVRKGVSYEKHLWKRERPYVNHPGPICLPETERALLGWSYPSGHAAAGYATALTLASLLPERREALLKRGHLFGESRVICGVHWNSDILAGEEVARAYIKHEQTDPHFQALLKAAKVDLATHRRELVPPDSAECVRETKIR
;
A
#
# COMPACT_ATOMS: atom_id res chain seq x y z
N MET A 1 10.30 -5.91 26.94
CA MET A 1 9.75 -5.31 25.70
C MET A 1 10.58 -4.07 25.34
N SER A 2 11.09 -3.97 24.11
CA SER A 2 11.89 -2.82 23.63
C SER A 2 11.06 -1.53 23.59
N LYS A 3 11.71 -0.36 23.48
CA LYS A 3 11.01 0.94 23.31
C LYS A 3 10.10 0.95 22.08
N GLU A 4 10.55 0.33 20.98
CA GLU A 4 9.75 0.18 19.76
C GLU A 4 8.53 -0.72 19.98
N GLY A 5 8.72 -1.86 20.65
CA GLY A 5 7.60 -2.75 21.00
C GLY A 5 6.56 -2.07 21.90
N GLN A 6 6.99 -1.24 22.85
CA GLN A 6 6.09 -0.44 23.68
C GLN A 6 5.30 0.57 22.83
N ARG A 7 5.96 1.25 21.88
CA ARG A 7 5.31 2.18 20.96
C ARG A 7 4.29 1.48 20.06
N ASP A 8 4.61 0.31 19.54
CA ASP A 8 3.72 -0.50 18.71
C ASP A 8 2.43 -0.86 19.45
N VAL A 9 2.55 -1.35 20.68
CA VAL A 9 1.39 -1.69 21.52
C VAL A 9 0.54 -0.44 21.81
N SER A 10 1.17 0.67 22.19
CA SER A 10 0.46 1.93 22.44
C SER A 10 -0.30 2.42 21.19
N LEU A 11 0.32 2.35 20.01
CA LEU A 11 -0.31 2.74 18.74
C LEU A 11 -1.47 1.81 18.35
N PHE A 12 -1.33 0.51 18.58
CA PHE A 12 -2.43 -0.44 18.33
C PHE A 12 -3.69 -0.02 19.09
N TYR A 13 -3.57 0.24 20.40
CA TYR A 13 -4.71 0.65 21.21
C TYR A 13 -5.21 2.06 20.85
N ALA A 14 -4.31 3.02 20.67
CA ALA A 14 -4.67 4.40 20.33
C ALA A 14 -5.48 4.49 19.03
N THR A 15 -5.14 3.69 18.02
CA THR A 15 -5.84 3.71 16.71
C THR A 15 -7.23 3.07 16.73
N ARG A 16 -7.62 2.37 17.82
CA ARG A 16 -8.98 1.79 17.91
C ARG A 16 -10.07 2.87 17.96
N ILE A 17 -9.74 4.11 18.34
CA ILE A 17 -10.65 5.26 18.33
C ILE A 17 -11.21 5.54 16.92
N PHE A 18 -10.52 5.11 15.86
CA PHE A 18 -10.99 5.29 14.50
C PHE A 18 -12.14 4.34 14.13
N ARG A 19 -12.49 3.34 14.94
CA ARG A 19 -13.58 2.40 14.60
C ARG A 19 -14.86 3.14 14.19
N GLY A 20 -15.39 2.80 13.02
CA GLY A 20 -16.61 3.41 12.48
C GLY A 20 -16.41 4.76 11.78
N THR A 21 -15.24 5.39 11.91
CA THR A 21 -14.91 6.66 11.23
C THR A 21 -14.60 6.45 9.74
N PRO A 22 -14.60 7.52 8.92
CA PRO A 22 -14.11 7.45 7.54
C PRO A 22 -12.70 6.87 7.41
N ARG A 23 -11.80 7.15 8.37
CA ARG A 23 -10.42 6.63 8.34
C ARG A 23 -10.36 5.11 8.48
N TRP A 24 -11.29 4.52 9.25
CA TRP A 24 -11.42 3.07 9.38
C TRP A 24 -12.04 2.43 8.14
N LYS A 25 -13.00 3.11 7.50
CA LYS A 25 -13.54 2.66 6.21
C LYS A 25 -12.46 2.66 5.13
N LEU A 26 -11.60 3.68 5.08
CA LEU A 26 -10.42 3.68 4.23
C LEU A 26 -9.46 2.54 4.59
N ALA A 27 -9.23 2.27 5.87
CA ALA A 27 -8.37 1.18 6.29
C ALA A 27 -8.87 -0.21 5.83
N LEU A 28 -10.19 -0.40 5.77
CA LEU A 28 -10.81 -1.60 5.21
C LEU A 28 -10.71 -1.65 3.69
N HIS A 29 -10.95 -0.52 3.01
CA HIS A 29 -10.79 -0.40 1.56
C HIS A 29 -9.37 -0.77 1.12
N ASP A 30 -8.37 -0.13 1.74
CA ASP A 30 -6.94 -0.37 1.52
C ASP A 30 -6.53 -1.80 1.85
N ALA A 31 -7.37 -2.60 2.52
CA ALA A 31 -7.05 -3.98 2.85
C ALA A 31 -7.36 -4.98 1.74
N GLN A 32 -8.05 -4.54 0.68
CA GLN A 32 -8.37 -5.37 -0.48
C GLN A 32 -7.10 -5.94 -1.14
N LYS A 33 -7.23 -7.16 -1.68
CA LYS A 33 -6.14 -7.90 -2.29
C LYS A 33 -6.25 -7.83 -3.80
N GLY A 34 -5.11 -7.90 -4.48
CA GLY A 34 -5.04 -7.90 -5.94
C GLY A 34 -4.23 -6.72 -6.46
N SER A 35 -3.79 -6.80 -7.71
CA SER A 35 -3.09 -5.69 -8.35
C SER A 35 -4.07 -4.62 -8.83
N ASP A 36 -5.28 -5.00 -9.24
CA ASP A 36 -6.32 -4.06 -9.67
C ASP A 36 -6.83 -3.21 -8.50
N ALA A 37 -7.11 -3.83 -7.35
CA ALA A 37 -7.48 -3.09 -6.13
C ALA A 37 -6.37 -2.12 -5.70
N LEU A 38 -5.11 -2.60 -5.65
CA LEU A 38 -3.96 -1.75 -5.33
C LEU A 38 -3.76 -0.61 -6.35
N ALA A 39 -4.00 -0.87 -7.64
CA ALA A 39 -3.91 0.15 -8.66
C ALA A 39 -4.99 1.22 -8.44
N ASP A 40 -6.20 0.78 -8.17
CA ASP A 40 -7.33 1.67 -7.95
C ASP A 40 -7.17 2.53 -6.70
N ASP A 41 -6.58 1.99 -5.64
CA ASP A 41 -6.24 2.71 -4.41
C ASP A 41 -5.37 3.95 -4.62
N PHE A 42 -4.68 4.05 -5.77
CA PHE A 42 -3.84 5.21 -6.13
C PHE A 42 -4.48 6.15 -7.16
N SER A 43 -5.69 5.85 -7.64
CA SER A 43 -6.40 6.66 -8.65
C SER A 43 -6.56 8.12 -8.23
N CYS A 44 -6.93 8.37 -6.98
CA CYS A 44 -7.10 9.72 -6.45
C CYS A 44 -5.80 10.53 -6.44
N ALA A 45 -4.70 9.91 -6.00
CA ALA A 45 -3.39 10.55 -5.97
C ALA A 45 -2.79 10.76 -7.37
N ALA A 46 -3.09 9.86 -8.32
CA ALA A 46 -2.70 10.00 -9.72
C ALA A 46 -3.53 11.06 -10.47
N GLY A 47 -4.77 11.29 -10.03
CA GLY A 47 -5.70 12.24 -10.66
C GLY A 47 -6.47 11.68 -11.85
N PHE A 48 -6.42 10.36 -12.06
CA PHE A 48 -7.22 9.61 -13.03
C PHE A 48 -7.44 8.18 -12.53
N LYS A 49 -8.48 7.50 -13.02
CA LYS A 49 -8.77 6.11 -12.68
C LYS A 49 -7.66 5.20 -13.22
N ILE A 50 -7.00 4.46 -12.34
CA ILE A 50 -6.03 3.42 -12.71
C ILE A 50 -6.76 2.07 -12.66
N ASN A 51 -6.94 1.46 -13.83
CA ASN A 51 -7.57 0.15 -13.97
C ASN A 51 -7.05 -0.57 -15.22
N THR A 52 -7.43 -1.83 -15.38
CA THR A 52 -7.01 -2.69 -16.51
C THR A 52 -7.67 -2.31 -17.84
N ALA A 53 -8.81 -1.63 -17.83
CA ALA A 53 -9.54 -1.24 -19.03
C ALA A 53 -8.92 -0.02 -19.74
N SER A 54 -8.43 0.98 -18.99
CA SER A 54 -7.94 2.25 -19.54
C SER A 54 -6.46 2.51 -19.30
N THR A 55 -5.81 1.78 -18.39
CA THR A 55 -4.40 2.02 -18.01
C THR A 55 -3.64 0.70 -17.85
N GLN A 56 -3.85 -0.24 -18.78
CA GLN A 56 -3.35 -1.60 -18.68
C GLN A 56 -1.84 -1.66 -18.43
N SER A 57 -1.05 -0.80 -19.09
CA SER A 57 0.41 -0.78 -18.90
C SER A 57 0.82 -0.31 -17.50
N VAL A 58 0.05 0.60 -16.92
CA VAL A 58 0.25 1.06 -15.53
C VAL A 58 -0.07 -0.07 -14.56
N VAL A 59 -1.18 -0.78 -14.75
CA VAL A 59 -1.53 -1.93 -13.90
C VAL A 59 -0.50 -3.05 -14.02
N ALA A 60 0.03 -3.31 -15.22
CA ALA A 60 1.10 -4.29 -15.42
C ALA A 60 2.38 -3.91 -14.67
N LEU A 61 2.77 -2.63 -14.70
CA LEU A 61 3.90 -2.10 -13.93
C LEU A 61 3.66 -2.23 -12.41
N ILE A 62 2.46 -1.90 -11.93
CA ILE A 62 2.06 -2.06 -10.51
C ILE A 62 2.10 -3.54 -10.10
N HIS A 63 1.59 -4.43 -10.96
CA HIS A 63 1.62 -5.86 -10.73
C HIS A 63 3.08 -6.35 -10.61
N TYR A 64 3.96 -5.95 -11.52
CA TYR A 64 5.38 -6.31 -11.47
C TYR A 64 6.01 -5.92 -10.12
N VAL A 65 5.92 -4.65 -9.72
CA VAL A 65 6.56 -4.19 -8.48
C VAL A 65 5.93 -4.78 -7.22
N LYS A 66 4.60 -4.93 -7.19
CA LYS A 66 3.88 -5.58 -6.08
C LYS A 66 4.36 -7.01 -5.88
N HIS A 67 4.53 -7.77 -6.95
CA HIS A 67 4.97 -9.16 -6.84
C HIS A 67 6.45 -9.26 -6.50
N GLY A 68 7.30 -8.40 -7.08
CA GLY A 68 8.73 -8.36 -6.77
C GLY A 68 9.02 -8.01 -5.32
N VAL A 69 8.47 -6.90 -4.81
CA VAL A 69 8.70 -6.46 -3.42
C VAL A 69 8.16 -7.48 -2.40
N ARG A 70 7.07 -8.18 -2.73
CA ARG A 70 6.49 -9.22 -1.87
C ARG A 70 7.36 -10.48 -1.78
N LYS A 71 8.17 -10.78 -2.79
CA LYS A 71 9.17 -11.85 -2.68
C LYS A 71 10.25 -11.47 -1.67
N GLY A 72 10.67 -10.21 -1.68
CA GLY A 72 11.61 -9.63 -0.71
C GLY A 72 11.18 -9.95 0.71
N VAL A 73 10.04 -9.40 1.15
CA VAL A 73 9.50 -9.56 2.53
C VAL A 73 9.18 -11.01 2.95
N SER A 74 9.05 -11.94 1.99
CA SER A 74 8.62 -13.31 2.30
C SER A 74 9.69 -14.06 3.08
N TYR A 75 10.97 -13.79 2.78
CA TYR A 75 12.08 -14.44 3.46
C TYR A 75 12.12 -14.05 4.95
N GLU A 76 12.07 -12.75 5.25
CA GLU A 76 12.13 -12.25 6.62
C GLU A 76 10.90 -12.70 7.43
N LYS A 77 9.74 -12.84 6.80
CA LYS A 77 8.54 -13.37 7.47
C LYS A 77 8.74 -14.76 8.06
N HIS A 78 9.40 -15.64 7.31
CA HIS A 78 9.69 -17.00 7.79
C HIS A 78 10.81 -17.06 8.82
N LEU A 79 11.71 -16.07 8.80
CA LEU A 79 12.77 -15.93 9.80
C LEU A 79 12.21 -15.45 11.15
N TRP A 80 11.50 -14.32 11.16
CA TRP A 80 11.09 -13.66 12.40
C TRP A 80 9.82 -14.21 13.01
N LYS A 81 8.90 -14.74 12.17
CA LYS A 81 7.61 -15.33 12.60
C LYS A 81 6.84 -14.46 13.61
N ARG A 82 6.94 -13.14 13.47
CA ARG A 82 6.32 -12.20 14.41
C ARG A 82 4.80 -12.32 14.34
N GLU A 83 4.16 -12.50 15.48
CA GLU A 83 2.70 -12.51 15.59
C GLU A 83 2.09 -11.13 15.30
N ARG A 84 0.86 -11.15 14.80
CA ARG A 84 0.09 -9.94 14.53
C ARG A 84 -0.50 -9.36 15.81
N PRO A 85 -0.84 -8.06 15.83
CA PRO A 85 -1.38 -7.42 17.03
C PRO A 85 -2.54 -8.17 17.67
N TYR A 86 -3.53 -8.53 16.85
CA TYR A 86 -4.75 -9.15 17.33
C TYR A 86 -4.60 -10.55 17.94
N VAL A 87 -3.43 -11.19 17.84
CA VAL A 87 -3.21 -12.53 18.39
C VAL A 87 -3.25 -12.46 19.93
N ASN A 88 -2.57 -11.47 20.52
CA ASN A 88 -2.45 -11.33 21.97
C ASN A 88 -2.94 -9.96 22.51
N HIS A 89 -3.41 -9.07 21.63
CA HIS A 89 -3.94 -7.76 22.02
C HIS A 89 -5.41 -7.63 21.60
N PRO A 90 -6.36 -7.70 22.56
CA PRO A 90 -7.77 -7.61 22.25
C PRO A 90 -8.14 -6.20 21.77
N GLY A 91 -9.06 -6.12 20.82
CA GLY A 91 -9.55 -4.86 20.29
C GLY A 91 -10.29 -5.06 18.96
N PRO A 92 -11.05 -4.05 18.49
CA PRO A 92 -11.69 -4.14 17.20
C PRO A 92 -10.64 -4.20 16.08
N ILE A 93 -10.93 -4.95 15.02
CA ILE A 93 -10.10 -5.13 13.81
C ILE A 93 -11.01 -4.83 12.62
N CYS A 94 -10.50 -4.17 11.58
CA CYS A 94 -11.34 -3.74 10.47
C CYS A 94 -11.70 -4.89 9.52
N LEU A 95 -10.82 -5.90 9.42
CA LEU A 95 -11.01 -7.06 8.55
C LEU A 95 -12.01 -8.07 9.12
N PRO A 96 -12.86 -8.66 8.26
CA PRO A 96 -13.62 -9.85 8.61
C PRO A 96 -12.73 -11.02 9.02
N GLU A 97 -13.27 -11.94 9.83
CA GLU A 97 -12.53 -13.09 10.32
C GLU A 97 -12.01 -14.00 9.20
N THR A 98 -12.82 -14.22 8.16
CA THR A 98 -12.45 -15.03 6.99
C THR A 98 -11.21 -14.49 6.28
N GLU A 99 -11.08 -13.17 6.16
CA GLU A 99 -9.91 -12.53 5.56
C GLU A 99 -8.70 -12.54 6.50
N ARG A 100 -8.94 -12.35 7.80
CA ARG A 100 -7.92 -12.39 8.85
C ARG A 100 -7.26 -13.77 8.96
N ALA A 101 -8.02 -14.85 8.79
CA ALA A 101 -7.52 -16.22 8.82
C ALA A 101 -6.51 -16.52 7.69
N LEU A 102 -6.54 -15.75 6.59
CA LEU A 102 -5.62 -15.89 5.47
C LEU A 102 -4.31 -15.11 5.65
N LEU A 103 -4.12 -14.41 6.77
CA LEU A 103 -2.93 -13.61 7.02
C LEU A 103 -1.81 -14.44 7.65
N GLY A 104 -0.62 -14.44 7.02
CA GLY A 104 0.60 -15.02 7.61
C GLY A 104 1.28 -14.10 8.63
N TRP A 105 2.58 -14.31 8.88
CA TRP A 105 3.38 -13.53 9.85
C TRP A 105 3.36 -12.01 9.64
N SER A 106 3.57 -11.24 10.71
CA SER A 106 3.43 -9.78 10.72
C SER A 106 4.63 -9.05 10.10
N TYR A 107 5.86 -9.37 10.51
CA TYR A 107 7.04 -8.60 10.14
C TYR A 107 7.79 -9.16 8.92
N PRO A 108 8.28 -8.31 7.99
CA PRO A 108 7.83 -6.93 7.74
C PRO A 108 6.50 -6.92 6.98
N SER A 109 5.78 -5.80 6.94
CA SER A 109 4.47 -5.75 6.27
C SER A 109 4.60 -5.79 4.74
N GLY A 110 4.26 -6.92 4.13
CA GLY A 110 4.25 -7.05 2.66
C GLY A 110 3.14 -6.27 1.96
N HIS A 111 2.08 -5.90 2.69
CA HIS A 111 1.04 -5.01 2.17
C HIS A 111 1.53 -3.57 2.12
N ALA A 112 2.19 -3.11 3.20
CA ALA A 112 2.82 -1.79 3.22
C ALA A 112 3.92 -1.71 2.15
N ALA A 113 4.79 -2.73 2.06
CA ALA A 113 5.85 -2.76 1.06
C ALA A 113 5.31 -2.63 -0.37
N ALA A 114 4.20 -3.32 -0.70
CA ALA A 114 3.54 -3.16 -1.99
C ALA A 114 3.02 -1.74 -2.22
N GLY A 115 2.33 -1.15 -1.25
CA GLY A 115 1.83 0.24 -1.35
C GLY A 115 2.95 1.27 -1.53
N TYR A 116 4.03 1.16 -0.75
CA TYR A 116 5.18 2.06 -0.89
C TYR A 116 5.92 1.88 -2.21
N ALA A 117 6.10 0.63 -2.67
CA ALA A 117 6.74 0.37 -3.97
C ALA A 117 5.90 0.97 -5.10
N THR A 118 4.58 0.77 -5.09
CA THR A 118 3.63 1.38 -6.03
C THR A 118 3.71 2.91 -5.98
N ALA A 119 3.71 3.51 -4.79
CA ALA A 119 3.83 4.97 -4.64
C ALA A 119 5.12 5.53 -5.25
N LEU A 120 6.26 4.88 -5.01
CA LEU A 120 7.57 5.29 -5.54
C LEU A 120 7.64 5.13 -7.07
N THR A 121 7.11 4.03 -7.60
CA THR A 121 7.03 3.77 -9.04
C THR A 121 6.13 4.79 -9.73
N LEU A 122 4.91 5.01 -9.22
CA LEU A 122 3.99 6.00 -9.78
C LEU A 122 4.54 7.42 -9.66
N ALA A 123 5.25 7.76 -8.57
CA ALA A 123 5.90 9.05 -8.42
C ALA A 123 7.07 9.28 -9.41
N SER A 124 7.58 8.21 -10.03
CA SER A 124 8.58 8.26 -11.10
C SER A 124 7.92 8.29 -12.49
N LEU A 125 6.69 7.78 -12.60
CA LEU A 125 5.85 7.81 -13.78
C LEU A 125 5.15 9.18 -13.97
N LEU A 126 4.70 9.78 -12.86
CA LEU A 126 3.92 11.03 -12.77
C LEU A 126 4.61 12.03 -11.82
N PRO A 127 5.75 12.64 -12.22
CA PRO A 127 6.51 13.53 -11.34
C PRO A 127 5.70 14.72 -10.80
N GLU A 128 4.74 15.22 -11.58
CA GLU A 128 3.82 16.30 -11.21
C GLU A 128 2.83 15.92 -10.10
N ARG A 129 2.62 14.62 -9.87
CA ARG A 129 1.77 14.08 -8.78
C ARG A 129 2.59 13.43 -7.65
N ARG A 130 3.92 13.57 -7.68
CA ARG A 130 4.84 12.88 -6.77
C ARG A 130 4.45 13.01 -5.30
N GLU A 131 4.20 14.22 -4.81
CA GLU A 131 3.86 14.43 -3.40
C GLU A 131 2.57 13.71 -3.00
N ALA A 132 1.52 13.83 -3.82
CA ALA A 132 0.24 13.17 -3.58
C ALA A 132 0.38 11.64 -3.55
N LEU A 133 1.16 11.07 -4.49
CA LEU A 133 1.40 9.64 -4.59
C LEU A 133 2.19 9.10 -3.39
N LEU A 134 3.25 9.80 -2.98
CA LEU A 134 4.03 9.39 -1.81
C LEU A 134 3.20 9.48 -0.52
N LYS A 135 2.44 10.57 -0.35
CA LYS A 135 1.51 10.71 0.77
C LYS A 135 0.47 9.57 0.80
N ARG A 136 -0.05 9.19 -0.36
CA ARG A 136 -0.99 8.06 -0.46
C ARG A 136 -0.35 6.74 -0.05
N GLY A 137 0.91 6.50 -0.44
CA GLY A 137 1.69 5.35 0.01
C GLY A 137 1.82 5.26 1.53
N HIS A 138 2.11 6.38 2.20
CA HIS A 138 2.15 6.44 3.67
C HIS A 138 0.78 6.09 4.29
N LEU A 139 -0.30 6.72 3.80
CA LEU A 139 -1.66 6.45 4.29
C LEU A 139 -2.07 4.97 4.10
N PHE A 140 -1.67 4.37 2.97
CA PHE A 140 -1.91 2.97 2.66
C PHE A 140 -1.20 2.02 3.64
N GLY A 141 0.04 2.34 4.02
CA GLY A 141 0.77 1.62 5.07
C GLY A 141 0.10 1.76 6.43
N GLU A 142 -0.21 2.99 6.84
CA GLU A 142 -0.87 3.31 8.12
C GLU A 142 -2.24 2.63 8.27
N SER A 143 -2.96 2.44 7.15
CA SER A 143 -4.25 1.72 7.13
C SER A 143 -4.14 0.34 7.75
N ARG A 144 -2.98 -0.32 7.67
CA ARG A 144 -2.75 -1.64 8.27
C ARG A 144 -2.63 -1.59 9.80
N VAL A 145 -2.10 -0.50 10.35
CA VAL A 145 -2.07 -0.25 11.80
C VAL A 145 -3.48 0.03 12.28
N ILE A 146 -4.20 0.95 11.63
CA ILE A 146 -5.60 1.28 11.99
C ILE A 146 -6.51 0.08 11.86
N CYS A 147 -6.34 -0.74 10.83
CA CYS A 147 -7.08 -1.98 10.69
C CYS A 147 -6.77 -2.99 11.82
N GLY A 148 -5.61 -2.87 12.49
CA GLY A 148 -5.23 -3.71 13.63
C GLY A 148 -4.48 -4.99 13.25
N VAL A 149 -3.95 -5.05 12.03
CA VAL A 149 -3.37 -6.29 11.47
C VAL A 149 -1.86 -6.26 11.37
N HIS A 150 -1.23 -5.10 11.56
CA HIS A 150 0.22 -4.92 11.61
C HIS A 150 0.62 -3.94 12.71
N TRP A 151 1.81 -4.14 13.24
CA TRP A 151 2.50 -3.18 14.10
C TRP A 151 3.03 -2.00 13.28
N ASN A 152 3.24 -0.85 13.91
CA ASN A 152 3.79 0.31 13.20
C ASN A 152 5.21 0.03 12.69
N SER A 153 6.05 -0.63 13.48
CA SER A 153 7.38 -1.07 13.05
C SER A 153 7.35 -2.03 11.85
N ASP A 154 6.31 -2.87 11.71
CA ASP A 154 6.16 -3.71 10.52
C ASP A 154 5.94 -2.87 9.26
N ILE A 155 5.25 -1.72 9.38
CA ILE A 155 5.00 -0.79 8.28
C ILE A 155 6.28 -0.08 7.88
N LEU A 156 7.02 0.44 8.86
CA LEU A 156 8.30 1.12 8.62
C LEU A 156 9.32 0.18 7.95
N ALA A 157 9.45 -1.06 8.43
CA ALA A 157 10.31 -2.05 7.78
C ALA A 157 9.82 -2.42 6.37
N GLY A 158 8.51 -2.47 6.14
CA GLY A 158 7.95 -2.64 4.80
C GLY A 158 8.28 -1.49 3.85
N GLU A 159 8.28 -0.26 4.35
CA GLU A 159 8.72 0.94 3.61
C GLU A 159 10.20 0.84 3.22
N GLU A 160 11.07 0.45 4.15
CA GLU A 160 12.50 0.27 3.88
C GLU A 160 12.76 -0.78 2.79
N VAL A 161 12.09 -1.93 2.88
CA VAL A 161 12.16 -2.97 1.84
C VAL A 161 11.70 -2.43 0.49
N ALA A 162 10.60 -1.66 0.45
CA ALA A 162 10.12 -1.05 -0.79
C ALA A 162 11.13 -0.06 -1.39
N ARG A 163 11.74 0.79 -0.55
CA ARG A 163 12.77 1.75 -1.00
C ARG A 163 13.99 1.03 -1.56
N ALA A 164 14.48 0.00 -0.88
CA ALA A 164 15.60 -0.82 -1.35
C ALA A 164 15.26 -1.54 -2.66
N TYR A 165 14.08 -2.15 -2.74
CA TYR A 165 13.60 -2.84 -3.93
C TYR A 165 13.52 -1.88 -5.13
N ILE A 166 12.82 -0.74 -5.00
CA ILE A 166 12.71 0.20 -6.11
C ILE A 166 14.06 0.80 -6.52
N LYS A 167 14.96 1.06 -5.57
CA LYS A 167 16.33 1.51 -5.89
C LYS A 167 17.08 0.50 -6.75
N HIS A 168 16.92 -0.79 -6.47
CA HIS A 168 17.50 -1.86 -7.29
C HIS A 168 16.84 -1.94 -8.68
N GLU A 169 15.50 -1.92 -8.73
CA GLU A 169 14.73 -2.01 -9.98
C GLU A 169 14.97 -0.83 -10.93
N GLN A 170 15.38 0.34 -10.41
CA GLN A 170 15.73 1.47 -11.26
C GLN A 170 16.86 1.17 -12.26
N THR A 171 17.69 0.17 -12.02
CA THR A 171 18.72 -0.27 -12.97
C THR A 171 18.34 -1.50 -13.79
N ASP A 172 17.18 -2.11 -13.53
CA ASP A 172 16.73 -3.32 -14.23
C ASP A 172 16.13 -2.97 -15.62
N PRO A 173 16.61 -3.60 -16.72
CA PRO A 173 16.11 -3.31 -18.06
C PRO A 173 14.62 -3.64 -18.25
N HIS A 174 14.11 -4.66 -17.58
CA HIS A 174 12.70 -5.04 -17.70
C HIS A 174 11.79 -4.04 -16.98
N PHE A 175 12.17 -3.59 -15.78
CA PHE A 175 11.48 -2.49 -15.09
C PHE A 175 11.48 -1.21 -15.94
N GLN A 176 12.63 -0.84 -16.53
CA GLN A 176 12.72 0.33 -17.41
C GLN A 176 11.82 0.21 -18.66
N ALA A 177 11.72 -0.98 -19.24
CA ALA A 177 10.82 -1.25 -20.36
C ALA A 177 9.35 -1.08 -19.96
N LEU A 178 8.94 -1.63 -18.80
CA LEU A 178 7.58 -1.46 -18.27
C LEU A 178 7.26 0.00 -17.95
N LEU A 179 8.20 0.73 -17.34
CA LEU A 179 8.03 2.15 -17.04
C LEU A 179 7.87 2.97 -18.33
N LYS A 180 8.67 2.68 -19.37
CA LYS A 180 8.55 3.33 -20.68
C LYS A 180 7.22 3.00 -21.33
N ALA A 181 6.78 1.75 -21.31
CA ALA A 181 5.49 1.34 -21.85
C ALA A 181 4.34 2.08 -21.16
N ALA A 182 4.34 2.14 -19.83
CA ALA A 182 3.35 2.90 -19.05
C ALA A 182 3.35 4.40 -19.40
N LYS A 183 4.52 5.01 -19.62
CA LYS A 183 4.62 6.42 -20.07
C LYS A 183 4.00 6.63 -21.45
N VAL A 184 4.29 5.75 -22.40
CA VAL A 184 3.75 5.83 -23.76
C VAL A 184 2.24 5.62 -23.76
N ASP A 185 1.75 4.65 -23.00
CA ASP A 185 0.33 4.34 -22.86
C ASP A 185 -0.46 5.54 -22.31
N LEU A 186 0.01 6.13 -21.22
CA LEU A 186 -0.60 7.33 -20.63
C LEU A 186 -0.56 8.55 -21.56
N ALA A 187 0.52 8.73 -22.30
CA ALA A 187 0.64 9.83 -23.25
C ALA A 187 -0.33 9.66 -24.44
N THR A 188 -0.46 8.43 -24.95
CA THR A 188 -1.32 8.08 -26.09
C THR A 188 -2.79 8.25 -25.73
N HIS A 189 -3.21 7.72 -24.59
CA HIS A 189 -4.61 7.70 -24.17
C HIS A 189 -4.98 8.86 -23.23
N ARG A 190 -4.18 9.93 -23.18
CA ARG A 190 -4.35 11.05 -22.21
C ARG A 190 -5.76 11.65 -22.21
N ARG A 191 -6.41 11.73 -23.38
CA ARG A 191 -7.76 12.30 -23.54
C ARG A 191 -8.88 11.36 -23.08
N GLU A 192 -8.58 10.08 -22.93
CA GLU A 192 -9.50 9.02 -22.54
C GLU A 192 -9.40 8.71 -21.04
N LEU A 193 -8.43 9.32 -20.33
CA LEU A 193 -8.28 9.18 -18.89
C LEU A 193 -9.49 9.78 -18.16
N VAL A 194 -10.20 8.93 -17.43
CA VAL A 194 -11.36 9.32 -16.64
C VAL A 194 -10.90 9.82 -15.27
N PRO A 195 -11.44 10.95 -14.76
CA PRO A 195 -11.18 11.38 -13.39
C PRO A 195 -11.56 10.31 -12.35
N PRO A 196 -10.87 10.23 -11.20
CA PRO A 196 -11.25 9.33 -10.13
C PRO A 196 -12.56 9.81 -9.49
N ASP A 197 -13.28 8.91 -8.81
CA ASP A 197 -14.49 9.27 -8.09
C ASP A 197 -14.15 10.22 -6.93
N SER A 198 -14.64 11.46 -7.03
CA SER A 198 -14.43 12.50 -6.03
C SER A 198 -14.90 12.12 -4.62
N ALA A 199 -15.96 11.32 -4.48
CA ALA A 199 -16.45 10.86 -3.18
C ALA A 199 -15.47 9.88 -2.53
N GLU A 200 -14.76 9.10 -3.33
CA GLU A 200 -13.69 8.21 -2.87
C GLU A 200 -12.46 9.00 -2.44
N CYS A 201 -12.08 10.01 -3.22
CA CYS A 201 -10.92 10.86 -2.92
C CYS A 201 -11.09 11.71 -1.65
N VAL A 202 -12.33 12.03 -1.27
CA VAL A 202 -12.62 12.68 0.02
C VAL A 202 -12.21 11.80 1.21
N ARG A 203 -12.25 10.46 1.07
CA ARG A 203 -11.84 9.53 2.13
C ARG A 203 -10.34 9.62 2.43
N GLU A 204 -9.53 9.98 1.44
CA GLU A 204 -8.07 10.13 1.55
C GLU A 204 -7.64 11.48 2.14
N THR A 205 -8.53 12.48 2.13
CA THR A 205 -8.20 13.87 2.49
C THR A 205 -8.72 14.29 3.87
N LYS A 206 -9.82 13.69 4.36
CA LYS A 206 -10.44 13.99 5.68
C LYS A 206 -9.85 13.16 6.84
N ILE A 207 -8.53 12.97 6.86
CA ILE A 207 -7.85 12.00 7.76
C ILE A 207 -7.22 12.65 9.02
N ARG A 208 -7.34 13.97 9.22
CA ARG A 208 -6.88 14.61 10.46
C ARG A 208 -7.80 14.31 11.63
#